data_AF-A0A382L9Q0-F1
#
_entry.id   AF-A0A382L9Q0-F1
#
_cell.length_a   1.000
_cell.length_b   1.000
_cell.length_c   1.000
_cell.angle_alpha   90.00
_cell.angle_beta   90.00
_cell.angle_gamma   90.00
#
_symmetry.space_group_name_H-M   'P 1'
#
loop_
_entity.id
_entity.type
_entity.pdbx_description
1 polymer ?
#
loop_
_entity_poly.entity_id
_entity_poly.type
_entity_poly.pdbx_seq_one_letter_code
_entity_poly.pdbx_strand_id
1 'polypeptide(L)'
;MSFFYLNWWLLPLIITIFTGILCPAMGTVLITHKRLLQVNLISHCVLPGLALALSLGVHPSIGGVISGLTGAIVAESLTNKKSENYEAVMNTILAGMLGLGVLIIPILGIRIDLEAVLFGDLLTANFGDLIRTLIAFLMFTCLITLGYEKIIYVGLDQEGASASGINVSILNLA
;
A
#
# COMPACT_ATOMS: atom_id res chain seq x y z
N MET A 1 35.32 16.42 2.68
CA MET A 1 34.70 15.89 1.44
C MET A 1 34.58 14.36 1.40
N SER A 2 35.07 13.59 2.39
CA SER A 2 35.02 12.11 2.41
C SER A 2 33.85 11.50 3.22
N PHE A 3 33.17 12.27 4.05
CA PHE A 3 32.12 11.75 4.96
C PHE A 3 30.76 11.50 4.27
N PHE A 4 30.51 12.14 3.12
CA PHE A 4 29.24 12.02 2.39
C PHE A 4 29.17 10.72 1.56
N TYR A 5 30.30 10.25 1.03
CA TYR A 5 30.37 8.97 0.31
C TYR A 5 30.30 7.74 1.23
N LEU A 6 30.74 7.88 2.49
CA LEU A 6 30.74 6.77 3.45
C LEU A 6 29.33 6.44 4.02
N ASN A 7 28.35 7.32 3.85
CA ASN A 7 27.00 7.15 4.41
C ASN A 7 25.94 6.76 3.37
N TRP A 8 26.32 6.63 2.10
CA TRP A 8 25.36 6.40 1.01
C TRP A 8 24.66 5.04 1.12
N TRP A 9 25.31 4.05 1.74
CA TRP A 9 24.73 2.73 2.02
C TRP A 9 23.94 2.66 3.33
N LEU A 10 24.15 3.57 4.29
CA LEU A 10 23.48 3.48 5.60
C LEU A 10 21.99 3.81 5.49
N LEU A 11 21.62 4.82 4.70
CA LEU A 11 20.23 5.21 4.53
C LEU A 11 19.37 4.07 3.93
N PRO A 12 19.74 3.44 2.80
CA PRO A 12 18.97 2.31 2.26
C PRO A 12 19.01 1.07 3.18
N LEU A 13 20.11 0.84 3.91
CA LEU A 13 20.19 -0.26 4.88
C LEU A 13 19.21 -0.07 6.04
N ILE A 14 19.06 1.16 6.54
CA ILE A 14 18.09 1.44 7.60
C ILE A 14 16.66 1.30 7.06
N ILE A 15 16.38 1.84 5.87
CA ILE A 15 15.05 1.73 5.24
C ILE A 15 14.66 0.26 5.03
N THR A 16 15.58 -0.57 4.52
CA THR A 16 15.32 -2.01 4.32
C THR A 16 15.08 -2.76 5.62
N ILE A 17 15.77 -2.42 6.70
CA ILE A 17 15.55 -3.08 7.99
C ILE A 17 14.13 -2.80 8.51
N PHE A 18 13.67 -1.55 8.41
CA PHE A 18 12.31 -1.18 8.82
C PHE A 18 11.26 -1.82 7.90
N THR A 19 11.44 -1.74 6.59
CA THR A 19 10.53 -2.37 5.62
C THR A 19 10.51 -3.89 5.74
N GLY A 20 11.65 -4.52 6.03
CA GLY A 20 11.78 -5.95 6.23
C GLY A 20 11.11 -6.47 7.50
N ILE A 21 10.91 -5.61 8.50
CA ILE A 21 10.10 -5.92 9.69
C ILE A 21 8.61 -5.67 9.41
N LEU A 22 8.28 -4.60 8.70
CA LEU A 22 6.88 -4.24 8.39
C LEU A 22 6.20 -5.23 7.47
N CYS A 23 6.87 -5.61 6.38
CA CYS A 23 6.30 -6.49 5.35
C CYS A 23 5.75 -7.82 5.93
N PRO A 24 6.52 -8.60 6.71
CA PRO A 24 6.00 -9.83 7.31
C PRO A 24 4.92 -9.56 8.37
N ALA A 25 5.06 -8.50 9.19
CA ALA A 25 4.07 -8.16 10.21
C ALA A 25 2.71 -7.75 9.61
N MET A 26 2.73 -7.02 8.50
CA MET A 26 1.51 -6.66 7.77
C MET A 26 0.93 -7.88 7.04
N GLY A 27 1.81 -8.70 6.44
CA GLY A 27 1.42 -9.94 5.76
C GLY A 27 0.73 -10.96 6.67
N THR A 28 1.18 -11.11 7.91
CA THR A 28 0.54 -12.01 8.89
C THR A 28 -0.87 -11.55 9.28
N VAL A 29 -1.12 -10.25 9.37
CA VAL A 29 -2.47 -9.72 9.61
C VAL A 29 -3.36 -9.97 8.38
N LEU A 30 -2.86 -9.65 7.19
CA LEU A 30 -3.62 -9.80 5.94
C LEU A 30 -4.02 -11.25 5.64
N ILE A 31 -3.19 -12.22 6.00
CA ILE A 31 -3.51 -13.64 5.80
C ILE A 31 -4.63 -14.10 6.74
N THR A 32 -4.68 -13.60 7.98
CA THR A 32 -5.78 -13.88 8.92
C THR A 32 -7.11 -13.39 8.35
N HIS A 33 -7.12 -12.24 7.66
CA HIS A 33 -8.33 -11.67 7.06
C HIS A 33 -8.69 -12.26 5.68
N LYS A 34 -7.92 -13.21 5.13
CA LYS A 34 -8.10 -13.75 3.77
C LYS A 34 -8.19 -12.67 2.67
N ARG A 35 -7.56 -11.51 2.89
CA ARG A 35 -7.59 -10.33 1.99
C ARG A 35 -6.33 -10.18 1.13
N LEU A 36 -5.57 -11.26 0.92
CA LEU A 36 -4.28 -11.24 0.21
C LEU A 36 -4.35 -10.59 -1.19
N LEU A 37 -5.45 -10.77 -1.92
CA LEU A 37 -5.64 -10.19 -3.25
C LEU A 37 -5.69 -8.65 -3.26
N GLN A 38 -6.08 -8.02 -2.14
CA GLN A 38 -6.09 -6.56 -2.04
C GLN A 38 -4.68 -5.98 -2.04
N VAL A 39 -3.68 -6.72 -1.53
CA VAL A 39 -2.27 -6.29 -1.55
C VAL A 39 -1.79 -6.13 -2.99
N ASN A 40 -2.13 -7.10 -3.83
CA ASN A 40 -1.78 -7.09 -5.26
C ASN A 40 -2.47 -5.91 -5.97
N LEU A 41 -3.78 -5.72 -5.74
CA LEU A 41 -4.53 -4.58 -6.26
C LEU A 41 -3.86 -3.24 -5.90
N ILE A 42 -3.61 -3.01 -4.61
CA ILE A 42 -3.11 -1.73 -4.10
C ILE A 42 -1.77 -1.39 -4.78
N SER A 43 -0.86 -2.38 -4.87
CA SER A 43 0.47 -2.20 -5.47
C SER A 43 0.42 -1.67 -6.91
N HIS A 44 -0.54 -2.15 -7.71
CA HIS A 44 -0.71 -1.70 -9.09
C HIS A 44 -1.58 -0.44 -9.23
N CYS A 45 -2.46 -0.16 -8.28
CA CYS A 45 -3.28 1.05 -8.26
C CYS A 45 -2.48 2.31 -7.91
N VAL A 46 -1.26 2.19 -7.37
CA VAL A 46 -0.37 3.33 -7.08
C VAL A 46 0.11 4.03 -8.36
N LEU A 47 0.34 3.28 -9.44
CA LEU A 47 0.94 3.78 -10.69
C LEU A 47 0.20 4.96 -11.34
N PRO A 48 -1.13 4.91 -11.58
CA PRO A 48 -1.83 6.04 -12.18
C PRO A 48 -1.72 7.32 -11.34
N GLY A 49 -1.81 7.22 -10.00
CA GLY A 49 -1.62 8.36 -9.11
C GLY A 49 -0.21 8.92 -9.10
N LEU A 50 0.80 8.04 -9.16
CA LEU A 50 2.20 8.44 -9.27
C LEU A 50 2.44 9.25 -10.54
N ALA A 51 1.97 8.73 -11.69
CA ALA A 51 2.11 9.39 -12.98
C ALA A 51 1.41 10.76 -13.01
N LEU A 52 0.21 10.84 -12.41
CA LEU A 52 -0.52 12.11 -12.29
C LEU A 52 0.20 13.11 -11.37
N ALA A 53 0.67 12.68 -10.20
CA ALA A 53 1.40 13.55 -9.27
C ALA A 53 2.67 14.12 -9.89
N LEU A 54 3.42 13.29 -10.63
CA LEU A 54 4.62 13.74 -11.36
C LEU A 54 4.28 14.82 -12.39
N SER A 55 3.15 14.69 -13.07
CA SER A 55 2.69 15.69 -14.05
C SER A 55 2.30 17.02 -13.44
N LEU A 56 1.72 16.99 -12.24
CA LEU A 56 1.31 18.15 -11.47
C LEU A 56 2.47 18.79 -10.68
N GLY A 57 3.66 18.20 -10.72
CA GLY A 57 4.82 18.64 -9.92
C GLY A 57 4.66 18.37 -8.42
N VAL A 58 3.74 17.49 -8.03
CA VAL A 58 3.50 17.07 -6.64
C VAL A 58 4.40 15.89 -6.28
N HIS A 59 4.71 15.73 -4.99
CA HIS A 59 5.49 14.59 -4.52
C HIS A 59 4.85 13.25 -4.93
N PRO A 60 5.61 12.32 -5.56
CA PRO A 60 5.06 11.08 -6.11
C PRO A 60 4.39 10.19 -5.06
N SER A 61 4.95 10.15 -3.83
CA SER A 61 4.39 9.37 -2.72
C SER A 61 2.94 9.75 -2.39
N ILE A 62 2.57 11.03 -2.53
CA ILE A 62 1.23 11.51 -2.21
C ILE A 62 0.24 11.04 -3.27
N GLY A 63 0.57 11.20 -4.56
CA GLY A 63 -0.26 10.72 -5.66
C GLY A 63 -0.45 9.21 -5.61
N GLY A 64 0.62 8.48 -5.30
CA GLY A 64 0.58 7.04 -5.12
C GLY A 64 -0.38 6.59 -4.01
N VAL A 65 -0.30 7.20 -2.82
CA VAL A 65 -1.19 6.89 -1.69
C VAL A 65 -2.65 7.19 -2.03
N ILE A 66 -2.93 8.35 -2.62
CA ILE A 66 -4.31 8.75 -2.98
C ILE A 66 -4.91 7.76 -3.99
N SER A 67 -4.16 7.41 -5.02
CA SER A 67 -4.64 6.49 -6.06
C SER A 67 -4.77 5.06 -5.55
N GLY A 68 -3.81 4.58 -4.74
CA GLY A 68 -3.91 3.28 -4.08
C GLY A 68 -5.13 3.17 -3.18
N LEU A 69 -5.39 4.20 -2.36
CA LEU A 69 -6.57 4.26 -1.50
C LEU A 69 -7.87 4.32 -2.31
N THR A 70 -7.91 5.13 -3.36
CA THR A 70 -9.07 5.23 -4.26
C THR A 70 -9.34 3.89 -4.93
N GLY A 71 -8.30 3.22 -5.44
CA GLY A 71 -8.39 1.89 -6.04
C GLY A 71 -8.91 0.84 -5.05
N ALA A 72 -8.39 0.84 -3.81
CA ALA A 72 -8.85 -0.05 -2.75
C ALA A 72 -10.33 0.17 -2.41
N ILE A 73 -10.75 1.43 -2.24
CA ILE A 73 -12.16 1.77 -1.93
C ILE A 73 -13.07 1.38 -3.08
N VAL A 74 -12.68 1.63 -4.33
CA VAL A 74 -13.46 1.23 -5.52
C VAL A 74 -13.57 -0.29 -5.58
N ALA A 75 -12.48 -1.02 -5.33
CA ALA A 75 -12.51 -2.48 -5.33
C ALA A 75 -13.34 -3.07 -4.20
N GLU A 76 -13.29 -2.49 -3.00
CA GLU A 76 -14.13 -2.91 -1.90
C GLU A 76 -15.61 -2.58 -2.15
N SER A 77 -15.91 -1.42 -2.74
CA SER A 77 -17.28 -1.00 -3.06
C SER A 77 -17.92 -1.87 -4.14
N LEU A 78 -17.13 -2.32 -5.13
CA LEU A 78 -17.59 -3.25 -6.17
C LEU A 78 -17.62 -4.70 -5.69
N THR A 79 -16.92 -5.01 -4.59
CA THR A 79 -16.93 -6.33 -3.96
C THR A 79 -18.15 -6.48 -3.06
N ASN A 80 -19.14 -7.25 -3.50
CA ASN A 80 -20.23 -7.66 -2.62
C ASN A 80 -19.80 -8.84 -1.72
N LYS A 81 -20.15 -8.80 -0.43
CA LYS A 81 -19.80 -9.84 0.59
C LYS A 81 -20.17 -11.29 0.23
N LYS A 82 -21.02 -11.51 -0.77
CA LYS A 82 -21.51 -12.83 -1.23
C LYS A 82 -21.12 -13.17 -2.68
N SER A 83 -20.27 -12.37 -3.33
CA SER A 83 -19.94 -12.59 -4.73
C SER A 83 -18.92 -13.72 -4.88
N GLU A 84 -19.30 -14.81 -5.55
CA GLU A 84 -18.40 -15.90 -5.99
C GLU A 84 -17.23 -15.38 -6.86
N ASN A 85 -17.34 -14.14 -7.37
CA ASN A 85 -16.39 -13.53 -8.31
C ASN A 85 -15.47 -12.48 -7.65
N TYR A 86 -15.19 -12.57 -6.35
CA TYR A 86 -14.31 -11.62 -5.65
C TYR A 86 -12.96 -11.42 -6.36
N GLU A 87 -12.31 -12.51 -6.77
CA GLU A 87 -11.01 -12.46 -7.45
C GLU A 87 -11.10 -11.79 -8.82
N ALA A 88 -12.18 -12.05 -9.56
CA ALA A 88 -12.39 -11.50 -10.90
C ALA A 88 -12.61 -9.98 -10.84
N VAL A 89 -13.39 -9.48 -9.86
CA VAL A 89 -13.61 -8.05 -9.66
C VAL A 89 -12.29 -7.35 -9.31
N MET A 90 -11.53 -7.92 -8.37
CA MET A 90 -10.24 -7.39 -7.95
C MET A 90 -9.24 -7.28 -9.12
N ASN A 91 -9.09 -8.37 -9.89
CA ASN A 91 -8.19 -8.40 -11.05
C ASN A 91 -8.63 -7.47 -12.19
N THR A 92 -9.94 -7.28 -12.39
CA THR A 92 -10.45 -6.36 -13.40
C THR A 92 -10.08 -4.91 -13.06
N ILE A 93 -10.24 -4.51 -11.80
CA ILE A 93 -9.90 -3.15 -11.33
C ILE A 93 -8.39 -2.95 -11.36
N LEU A 94 -7.61 -3.95 -10.94
CA LEU A 94 -6.16 -3.96 -11.04
C LEU A 94 -5.71 -3.71 -12.48
N ALA A 95 -6.23 -4.48 -13.44
CA ALA A 95 -5.87 -4.36 -14.85
C ALA A 95 -6.28 -2.99 -15.42
N GLY A 96 -7.46 -2.48 -15.04
CA GLY A 96 -7.94 -1.15 -15.44
C GLY A 96 -7.04 -0.02 -14.92
N MET A 97 -6.71 -0.02 -13.63
CA MET A 97 -5.85 1.01 -13.03
C MET A 97 -4.41 0.94 -13.53
N LEU A 98 -3.86 -0.27 -13.68
CA LEU A 98 -2.55 -0.49 -14.26
C LEU A 98 -2.50 0.04 -15.70
N GLY A 99 -3.48 -0.34 -16.53
CA GLY A 99 -3.59 0.12 -17.91
C GLY A 99 -3.71 1.65 -18.00
N LEU A 100 -4.54 2.27 -17.16
CA LEU A 100 -4.64 3.72 -17.07
C LEU A 100 -3.31 4.37 -16.70
N GLY A 101 -2.60 3.84 -15.69
CA GLY A 101 -1.30 4.37 -15.28
C GLY A 101 -0.27 4.29 -16.39
N VAL A 102 -0.18 3.16 -17.09
CA VAL A 102 0.76 2.97 -18.20
C VAL A 102 0.42 3.89 -19.39
N LEU A 103 -0.86 4.14 -19.68
CA LEU A 103 -1.27 5.05 -20.75
C LEU A 103 -0.97 6.53 -20.46
N ILE A 104 -1.06 6.95 -19.20
CA ILE A 104 -0.84 8.34 -18.78
C ILE A 104 0.62 8.77 -18.99
N ILE A 105 1.58 7.86 -18.78
CA ILE A 105 3.03 8.14 -18.87
C ILE A 105 3.45 8.69 -20.25
N PRO A 106 3.16 8.02 -21.38
CA PRO A 106 3.51 8.53 -22.71
C PRO A 106 2.69 9.76 -23.12
N ILE A 107 1.43 9.87 -22.70
CA ILE A 107 0.57 11.03 -23.02
C ILE A 107 1.14 12.31 -22.43
N LEU A 108 1.69 12.25 -21.23
CA LEU A 108 2.29 13.40 -20.54
C LEU A 108 3.79 13.57 -20.86
N GLY A 109 4.38 12.68 -21.66
CA GLY A 109 5.79 12.75 -22.06
C GLY A 109 6.78 12.59 -20.91
N ILE A 110 6.39 11.97 -19.80
CA ILE A 110 7.25 11.80 -18.63
C ILE A 110 8.20 10.62 -18.86
N ARG A 111 9.51 10.87 -18.76
CA ARG A 111 10.53 9.80 -18.80
C ARG A 111 10.69 9.23 -17.40
N ILE A 112 9.88 8.23 -17.08
CA ILE A 112 9.94 7.49 -15.82
C ILE A 112 10.42 6.09 -16.13
N ASP A 113 11.43 5.60 -15.41
CA ASP A 113 11.77 4.19 -15.41
C ASP A 113 10.69 3.41 -14.65
N LEU A 114 9.77 2.80 -15.40
CA LEU A 114 8.70 1.98 -14.83
C LEU A 114 9.26 0.86 -13.96
N GLU A 115 10.41 0.29 -14.34
CA GLU A 115 11.08 -0.77 -13.58
C GLU A 115 11.53 -0.25 -12.20
N ALA A 116 12.18 0.91 -12.15
CA ALA A 116 12.59 1.54 -10.89
C ALA A 116 11.40 1.92 -10.01
N VAL A 117 10.25 2.24 -10.60
CA VAL A 117 9.01 2.55 -9.86
C VAL A 117 8.29 1.29 -9.37
N LEU A 118 8.20 0.25 -10.20
CA LEU A 118 7.48 -1.00 -9.90
C LEU A 118 8.24 -1.88 -8.91
N PHE A 119 9.55 -1.99 -9.08
CA PHE A 119 10.41 -2.86 -8.26
C PHE A 119 11.11 -2.08 -7.14
N GLY A 120 11.15 -0.74 -7.26
CA GLY A 120 11.80 0.14 -6.30
C GLY A 120 13.30 0.28 -6.57
N ASP A 121 13.81 1.50 -6.45
CA ASP A 121 15.24 1.77 -6.42
C ASP A 121 15.65 2.32 -5.04
N LEU A 122 16.44 1.53 -4.32
CA LEU A 122 16.91 1.88 -2.99
C LEU A 122 18.05 2.89 -3.01
N LEU A 123 18.82 2.99 -4.10
CA LEU A 123 19.94 3.94 -4.18
C LEU A 123 19.45 5.38 -4.35
N THR A 124 18.24 5.55 -4.88
CA THR A 124 17.59 6.85 -5.09
C THR A 124 16.88 7.37 -3.81
N ALA A 125 16.86 6.59 -2.72
CA ALA A 125 16.16 6.96 -1.49
C ALA A 125 16.76 8.21 -0.82
N ASN A 126 15.89 9.16 -0.46
CA ASN A 126 16.28 10.39 0.24
C ASN A 126 15.92 10.36 1.73
N PHE A 127 16.47 11.29 2.51
CA PHE A 127 16.11 11.46 3.93
C PHE A 127 14.60 11.70 4.14
N GLY A 128 13.92 12.33 3.17
CA GLY A 128 12.47 12.50 3.19
C GLY A 128 11.71 11.17 3.13
N ASP A 129 12.22 10.19 2.37
CA ASP A 129 11.60 8.86 2.25
C ASP A 129 11.82 8.03 3.52
N LEU A 130 12.96 8.20 4.19
CA LEU A 130 13.22 7.62 5.50
C LEU A 130 12.18 8.09 6.53
N ILE A 131 11.93 9.40 6.60
CA ILE A 131 10.94 9.97 7.55
C ILE A 131 9.54 9.44 7.25
N ARG A 132 9.14 9.38 5.97
CA ARG A 132 7.83 8.84 5.56
C ARG A 132 7.69 7.36 5.94
N THR A 133 8.74 6.57 5.70
CA THR A 133 8.79 5.14 6.08
C THR A 133 8.69 4.98 7.59
N LEU A 134 9.39 5.82 8.36
CA LEU A 134 9.36 5.79 9.83
C LEU A 134 7.98 6.19 10.38
N ILE A 135 7.32 7.18 9.77
CA ILE A 135 5.95 7.58 10.14
C ILE A 135 4.98 6.42 9.86
N ALA A 136 5.08 5.77 8.69
CA ALA A 136 4.28 4.60 8.37
C ALA A 136 4.54 3.44 9.34
N PHE A 137 5.81 3.20 9.69
CA PHE A 137 6.22 2.20 10.68
C PHE A 137 5.58 2.44 12.05
N LEU A 138 5.69 3.67 12.55
CA LEU A 138 5.12 4.07 13.83
C LEU A 138 3.60 3.98 13.83
N MET A 139 2.94 4.43 12.76
CA MET A 139 1.49 4.35 12.64
C MET A 139 1.02 2.89 12.65
N PHE A 140 1.67 2.03 11.86
CA PHE A 140 1.34 0.60 11.81
C PHE A 140 1.57 -0.09 13.16
N THR A 141 2.71 0.17 13.80
CA THR A 141 3.03 -0.39 15.13
C THR A 141 2.04 0.08 16.19
N CYS A 142 1.65 1.36 16.16
CA CYS A 142 0.63 1.93 17.04
C CYS A 142 -0.74 1.26 16.83
N LEU A 143 -1.17 1.08 15.57
CA LEU A 143 -2.41 0.40 15.22
C LEU A 143 -2.43 -1.05 15.71
N ILE A 144 -1.34 -1.79 15.52
CA ILE A 144 -1.24 -3.17 16.01
C ILE A 144 -1.26 -3.20 17.54
N THR A 145 -0.43 -2.40 18.22
CA THR A 145 -0.37 -2.45 19.69
C THR A 145 -1.68 -2.06 20.37
N LEU A 146 -2.44 -1.12 19.80
CA LEU A 146 -3.76 -0.72 20.33
C LEU A 146 -4.90 -1.64 19.88
N GLY A 147 -4.76 -2.29 18.72
CA GLY A 147 -5.84 -2.99 18.02
C GLY A 147 -5.68 -4.51 17.90
N TYR A 148 -4.56 -5.09 18.36
CA TYR A 148 -4.20 -6.50 18.12
C TYR A 148 -5.34 -7.48 18.40
N GLU A 149 -5.97 -7.35 19.57
CA GLU A 149 -7.06 -8.23 19.99
C GLU A 149 -8.28 -8.09 19.06
N LYS A 150 -8.66 -6.86 18.70
CA LYS A 150 -9.83 -6.57 17.84
C LYS A 150 -9.60 -6.98 16.39
N ILE A 151 -8.41 -6.73 15.85
CA ILE A 151 -8.04 -7.06 14.47
C ILE A 151 -8.05 -8.58 14.28
N ILE A 152 -7.42 -9.32 15.21
CA ILE A 152 -7.40 -10.79 15.14
C ILE A 152 -8.80 -11.39 15.33
N TYR A 153 -9.61 -10.83 16.23
CA TYR A 153 -10.97 -11.32 16.46
C TYR A 153 -11.87 -11.18 15.21
N VAL A 154 -11.76 -10.04 14.50
CA VAL A 154 -12.49 -9.82 13.24
C VAL A 154 -11.98 -10.72 12.12
N GLY A 155 -10.68 -11.04 12.10
CA GLY A 155 -10.10 -11.97 11.14
C GLY A 155 -10.54 -13.43 11.35
N LEU A 156 -10.77 -13.86 12.59
CA LEU A 156 -11.16 -15.23 12.95
C LEU A 156 -12.67 -15.48 12.84
N ASP A 157 -13.49 -14.55 13.34
CA ASP A 157 -14.95 -14.71 13.34
C ASP A 157 -15.68 -13.36 13.22
N GLN A 158 -16.07 -13.02 11.99
CA GLN A 158 -16.84 -11.79 11.71
C GLN A 158 -18.24 -11.81 12.36
N GLU A 159 -18.84 -12.98 12.57
CA GLU A 159 -20.17 -13.11 13.16
C GLU A 159 -20.10 -13.03 14.70
N GLY A 160 -19.11 -13.69 15.33
CA GLY A 160 -18.84 -13.57 16.76
C GLY A 160 -18.38 -12.17 17.21
N ALA A 161 -17.63 -11.44 16.36
CA ALA A 161 -17.26 -10.05 16.62
C ALA A 161 -18.48 -9.10 16.59
N SER A 162 -19.41 -9.33 15.66
CA SER A 162 -20.67 -8.57 15.56
C SER A 162 -21.58 -8.82 16.78
N ALA A 163 -21.62 -10.07 17.27
CA ALA A 163 -22.38 -10.43 18.47
C ALA A 163 -21.78 -9.88 19.77
N SER A 164 -20.47 -9.62 19.79
CA SER A 164 -19.74 -9.04 20.95
C SER A 164 -19.80 -7.51 21.01
N GLY A 165 -20.58 -6.85 20.14
CA GLY A 165 -20.78 -5.40 20.15
C GLY A 165 -19.66 -4.59 19.47
N ILE A 166 -18.76 -5.24 18.73
CA ILE A 166 -17.71 -4.57 17.96
C ILE A 166 -18.30 -4.15 16.61
N ASN A 167 -18.19 -2.86 16.26
CA ASN A 167 -18.73 -2.35 15.00
C ASN A 167 -17.84 -2.80 13.82
N VAL A 168 -18.17 -3.97 13.27
CA VAL A 168 -17.46 -4.62 12.16
C VAL A 168 -17.42 -3.74 10.90
N SER A 169 -18.35 -2.78 10.74
CA SER A 169 -18.36 -1.91 9.56
C SER A 169 -17.21 -0.89 9.52
N ILE A 170 -16.66 -0.50 10.68
CA ILE A 170 -15.55 0.47 10.76
C ILE A 170 -14.20 -0.27 10.71
N LEU A 171 -14.13 -1.45 11.33
CA LEU A 171 -12.93 -2.29 11.36
C LEU A 171 -12.68 -3.04 10.05
N ASN A 172 -13.70 -3.26 9.21
CA ASN A 172 -13.52 -3.86 7.90
C ASN A 172 -12.88 -2.89 6.88
N LEU A 173 -12.87 -1.58 7.19
CA LEU A 173 -12.32 -0.50 6.38
C LEU A 173 -10.95 0.00 6.91
N ALA A 174 -10.52 -0.47 8.10
CA ALA A 174 -9.26 -0.16 8.76
C ALA A 174 -8.26 -1.32 8.58
#